data_AF-A0A523UM62-F1
#
_entry.id   AF-A0A523UM62-F1
#
_cell.length_a   1.000
_cell.length_b   1.000
_cell.length_c   1.000
_cell.angle_alpha   90.00
_cell.angle_beta   90.00
_cell.angle_gamma   90.00
#
_symmetry.space_group_name_H-M   'P 1'
#
loop_
_entity.id
_entity.type
_entity.pdbx_description
1 polymer ?
#
loop_
_entity_poly.entity_id
_entity_poly.type
_entity_poly.pdbx_seq_one_letter_code
_entity_poly.pdbx_strand_id
1 'polypeptide(L)'
;DNEGYMNTGNQRSGSTPLGAISGTTPILGKQQNQKDITAIMEAHGIPYIATANASYPLDLYEKVRKAKTIRGTRFIHVFTPCSPGWSFPFSDTIKIGKLAVGTGWVILYKVEDGIFRLTSASESIARRGNLKPLREYLMEQGRFKNITEEQINELQGWVNARWKRCLDRAVNL
;
A
#
# COMPACT_ATOMS: atom_id res chain seq x y z
N ASP A 1 5.32 6.95 1.13
CA ASP A 1 3.89 7.15 0.87
C ASP A 1 3.14 7.06 2.19
N ASN A 2 2.77 8.23 2.69
CA ASN A 2 1.87 8.43 3.82
C ASN A 2 0.47 8.84 3.35
N GLU A 3 0.17 8.71 2.05
CA GLU A 3 -1.15 8.83 1.45
C GLU A 3 -1.81 10.22 1.56
N GLY A 4 -1.01 11.27 1.78
CA GLY A 4 -1.51 12.65 1.87
C GLY A 4 -0.38 13.66 1.94
N TYR A 5 -0.69 14.93 1.73
CA TYR A 5 0.27 16.02 1.96
C TYR A 5 0.30 16.36 3.45
N MET A 6 1.06 15.56 4.21
CA MET A 6 1.03 15.60 5.68
C MET A 6 1.55 16.90 6.28
N ASN A 7 2.66 17.43 5.73
CA ASN A 7 3.30 18.64 6.26
C ASN A 7 2.36 19.86 6.27
N THR A 8 1.51 19.99 5.25
CA THR A 8 0.61 21.14 5.09
C THR A 8 -0.75 20.95 5.77
N GLY A 9 -0.95 19.90 6.56
CA GLY A 9 -2.22 19.64 7.25
C GLY A 9 -3.07 18.53 6.61
N ASN A 10 -2.42 17.49 6.08
CA ASN A 10 -3.05 16.30 5.51
C ASN A 10 -4.06 16.62 4.38
N GLN A 11 -3.62 17.30 3.31
CA GLN A 11 -4.46 17.47 2.12
C GLN A 11 -4.49 16.20 1.25
N ARG A 12 -5.57 16.05 0.49
CA ARG A 12 -5.76 14.99 -0.51
C ARG A 12 -4.62 14.96 -1.53
N SER A 13 -4.08 13.77 -1.77
CA SER A 13 -3.11 13.45 -2.81
C SER A 13 -3.65 12.38 -3.79
N GLY A 14 -2.87 12.04 -4.82
CA GLY A 14 -3.17 10.89 -5.68
C GLY A 14 -3.16 9.55 -4.92
N SER A 15 -2.37 9.46 -3.86
CA SER A 15 -2.29 8.29 -2.97
C SER A 15 -3.34 8.31 -1.85
N THR A 16 -4.17 9.35 -1.72
CA THR A 16 -5.22 9.31 -0.68
C THR A 16 -6.26 8.23 -1.00
N PRO A 17 -6.68 7.39 -0.04
CA PRO A 17 -7.67 6.33 -0.26
C PRO A 17 -9.08 6.88 -0.57
N LEU A 18 -9.91 6.10 -1.25
CA LEU A 18 -11.34 6.38 -1.33
C LEU A 18 -11.95 6.36 0.08
N GLY A 19 -12.89 7.26 0.37
CA GLY A 19 -13.53 7.42 1.68
C GLY A 19 -12.66 8.07 2.76
N ALA A 20 -11.37 8.30 2.50
CA ALA A 20 -10.49 8.97 3.47
C ALA A 20 -10.79 10.47 3.54
N ILE A 21 -10.97 10.96 4.76
CA ILE A 21 -11.10 12.37 5.10
C ILE A 21 -9.71 13.03 5.10
N SER A 22 -9.64 14.22 4.52
CA SER A 22 -8.43 15.03 4.43
C SER A 22 -8.79 16.50 4.59
N GLY A 23 -7.80 17.39 4.74
CA GLY A 23 -8.03 18.83 4.85
C GLY A 23 -8.75 19.45 3.64
N THR A 24 -8.65 18.83 2.45
CA THR A 24 -9.33 19.28 1.22
C THR A 24 -10.54 18.42 0.82
N THR A 25 -10.81 17.34 1.55
CA THR A 25 -12.00 16.50 1.38
C THR A 25 -12.66 16.18 2.73
N PRO A 26 -13.08 17.20 3.51
CA PRO A 26 -13.48 17.00 4.90
C PRO A 26 -14.86 16.35 5.09
N ILE A 27 -15.76 16.49 4.11
CA ILE A 27 -17.17 16.08 4.24
C ILE A 27 -17.36 14.66 3.68
N LEU A 28 -17.19 14.50 2.36
CA LEU A 28 -17.46 13.25 1.66
C LEU A 28 -16.26 12.29 1.64
N GLY A 29 -15.08 12.75 2.09
CA GLY A 29 -13.82 12.06 1.81
C GLY A 29 -13.46 12.08 0.32
N LYS A 30 -12.35 11.43 -0.05
CA LYS A 30 -11.98 11.29 -1.47
C LYS A 30 -12.91 10.31 -2.17
N GLN A 31 -13.39 10.66 -3.36
CA GLN A 31 -14.33 9.85 -4.15
C GLN A 31 -13.65 8.90 -5.14
N GLN A 32 -12.33 9.02 -5.34
CA GLN A 32 -11.59 8.20 -6.30
C GLN A 32 -10.66 7.22 -5.60
N ASN A 33 -10.47 6.05 -6.23
CA ASN A 33 -9.43 5.10 -5.85
C ASN A 33 -8.03 5.71 -5.96
N GLN A 34 -7.07 5.12 -5.23
CA GLN A 34 -5.67 5.56 -5.27
C GLN A 34 -5.08 5.40 -6.67
N LYS A 35 -4.23 6.34 -7.06
CA LYS A 35 -3.41 6.21 -8.26
C LYS A 35 -2.38 5.10 -8.04
N ASP A 36 -2.35 4.10 -8.93
CA ASP A 36 -1.33 3.07 -8.91
C ASP A 36 -0.03 3.60 -9.53
N ILE A 37 0.74 4.36 -8.73
CA ILE A 37 2.01 4.92 -9.18
C ILE A 37 3.01 3.82 -9.55
N THR A 38 2.96 2.67 -8.87
CA THR A 38 3.85 1.54 -9.16
C THR A 38 3.62 0.95 -10.54
N ALA A 39 2.36 0.76 -10.95
CA ALA A 39 2.02 0.29 -12.29
C ALA A 39 2.42 1.30 -13.37
N ILE A 40 2.30 2.60 -13.08
CA ILE A 40 2.74 3.67 -14.00
C ILE A 40 4.25 3.63 -14.18
N MET A 41 5.01 3.52 -13.09
CA MET A 41 6.46 3.38 -13.16
C MET A 41 6.87 2.10 -13.89
N GLU A 42 6.11 1.01 -13.73
CA GLU A 42 6.33 -0.26 -14.43
C GLU A 42 6.14 -0.14 -15.94
N ALA A 43 5.14 0.62 -16.39
CA ALA A 43 4.87 0.85 -17.81
C ALA A 43 6.04 1.55 -18.55
N HIS A 44 6.95 2.21 -17.83
CA HIS A 44 8.16 2.78 -18.41
C HIS A 44 9.27 1.75 -18.70
N GLY A 45 9.10 0.48 -18.32
CA GLY A 45 10.10 -0.58 -18.55
C GLY A 45 11.39 -0.39 -17.77
N ILE A 46 11.32 0.23 -16.57
CA ILE A 46 12.51 0.46 -15.75
C ILE A 46 13.05 -0.84 -15.14
N PRO A 47 14.38 -0.97 -14.94
CA PRO A 47 15.01 -2.24 -14.56
C PRO A 47 14.63 -2.73 -13.16
N TYR A 48 14.18 -1.85 -12.27
CA TYR A 48 13.82 -2.24 -10.91
C TYR A 48 12.68 -1.42 -10.32
N ILE A 49 11.64 -2.13 -9.87
CA ILE A 49 10.55 -1.60 -9.06
C ILE A 49 10.41 -2.43 -7.82
N ALA A 50 10.14 -1.79 -6.68
CA ALA A 50 9.72 -2.49 -5.49
C ALA A 50 8.67 -1.70 -4.72
N THR A 51 7.73 -2.40 -4.12
CA THR A 51 6.91 -1.87 -3.03
C THR A 51 7.52 -2.29 -1.70
N ALA A 52 7.45 -1.43 -0.70
CA ALA A 52 7.93 -1.74 0.64
C ALA A 52 7.00 -1.12 1.68
N ASN A 53 7.15 -1.54 2.93
CA ASN A 53 6.42 -0.99 4.07
C ASN A 53 7.41 -0.80 5.22
N ALA A 54 7.40 0.38 5.84
CA ALA A 54 8.31 0.73 6.92
C ALA A 54 8.23 -0.22 8.13
N SER A 55 7.08 -0.88 8.34
CA SER A 55 6.89 -1.89 9.38
C SER A 55 7.55 -3.25 9.08
N TYR A 56 8.19 -3.40 7.91
CA TYR A 56 8.97 -4.56 7.49
C TYR A 56 10.41 -4.15 7.13
N PRO A 57 11.22 -3.74 8.12
CA PRO A 57 12.51 -3.09 7.87
C PRO A 57 13.52 -4.00 7.15
N LEU A 58 13.51 -5.32 7.40
CA LEU A 58 14.39 -6.27 6.71
C LEU A 58 14.05 -6.40 5.22
N ASP A 59 12.76 -6.46 4.87
CA ASP A 59 12.30 -6.49 3.47
C ASP A 59 12.68 -5.21 2.73
N LEU A 60 12.47 -4.04 3.37
CA LEU A 60 12.88 -2.75 2.84
C LEU A 60 14.42 -2.68 2.65
N TYR A 61 15.19 -3.11 3.65
CA TYR A 61 16.65 -3.12 3.59
C TYR A 61 17.14 -3.96 2.42
N GLU A 62 16.61 -5.16 2.24
CA GLU A 62 17.00 -6.06 1.14
C GLU A 62 16.67 -5.48 -0.24
N LYS A 63 15.51 -4.82 -0.38
CA LYS A 63 15.12 -4.12 -1.62
C LYS A 63 16.05 -2.96 -1.94
N VAL A 64 16.43 -2.15 -0.95
CA VAL A 64 17.40 -1.07 -1.14
C VAL A 64 18.78 -1.62 -1.46
N ARG A 65 19.24 -2.66 -0.75
CA ARG A 65 20.53 -3.33 -0.99
C ARG A 65 20.63 -3.86 -2.42
N LYS A 66 19.56 -4.51 -2.90
CA LYS A 66 19.47 -5.01 -4.28
C LYS A 66 19.42 -3.86 -5.29
N ALA A 67 18.63 -2.81 -5.05
CA ALA A 67 18.57 -1.66 -5.93
C ALA A 67 19.96 -1.02 -6.14
N LYS A 68 20.84 -1.02 -5.13
CA LYS A 68 22.21 -0.50 -5.26
C LYS A 68 23.05 -1.23 -6.31
N THR A 69 22.76 -2.50 -6.60
CA THR A 69 23.52 -3.30 -7.59
C THR A 69 23.02 -3.12 -9.02
N ILE A 70 21.90 -2.42 -9.22
CA ILE A 70 21.24 -2.29 -10.52
C ILE A 70 21.60 -0.93 -11.15
N ARG A 71 21.94 -0.94 -12.44
CA ARG A 71 22.18 0.27 -13.24
C ARG A 71 20.87 0.74 -13.88
N GLY A 72 20.67 2.06 -13.94
CA GLY A 72 19.47 2.69 -14.49
C GLY A 72 18.47 3.18 -13.43
N THR A 73 17.29 3.59 -13.90
CA THR A 73 16.20 4.11 -13.03
C THR A 73 15.65 3.00 -12.15
N ARG A 74 15.60 3.27 -10.84
CA ARG A 74 15.11 2.34 -9.83
C ARG A 74 14.05 3.04 -9.01
N PHE A 75 12.90 2.41 -8.83
CA PHE A 75 11.78 3.00 -8.11
C PHE A 75 11.39 2.13 -6.92
N ILE A 76 11.32 2.71 -5.72
CA ILE A 76 10.86 2.02 -4.53
C ILE A 76 9.72 2.82 -3.90
N HIS A 77 8.53 2.24 -3.89
CA HIS A 77 7.35 2.83 -3.26
C HIS A 77 7.23 2.34 -1.81
N VAL A 78 7.65 3.16 -0.86
CA VAL A 78 7.68 2.80 0.56
C VAL A 78 6.45 3.32 1.26
N PHE A 79 5.55 2.44 1.70
CA PHE A 79 4.41 2.79 2.54
C PHE A 79 4.85 3.13 3.97
N THR A 80 4.34 4.23 4.52
CA THR A 80 4.76 4.76 5.82
C THR A 80 3.57 5.34 6.58
N PRO A 81 3.05 4.64 7.60
CA PRO A 81 1.94 5.13 8.40
C PRO A 81 2.19 6.49 9.05
N CYS A 82 1.17 7.35 9.03
CA CYS A 82 1.21 8.68 9.64
C CYS A 82 0.09 8.83 10.67
N SER A 83 0.44 8.64 11.95
CA SER A 83 -0.51 8.73 13.07
C SER A 83 -1.30 10.05 13.09
N PRO A 84 -0.69 11.24 12.96
CA PRO A 84 -1.43 12.51 12.94
C PRO A 84 -2.44 12.60 11.80
N GLY A 85 -2.02 12.28 10.57
CA GLY A 85 -2.88 12.41 9.40
C GLY A 85 -3.99 11.36 9.32
N TRP A 86 -3.75 10.17 9.86
CA TRP A 86 -4.70 9.05 9.77
C TRP A 86 -5.54 8.88 11.04
N SER A 87 -5.21 9.64 12.09
CA SER A 87 -5.92 9.65 13.39
C SER A 87 -5.94 8.27 14.05
N PHE A 88 -4.77 7.76 14.40
CA PHE A 88 -4.58 6.55 15.21
C PHE A 88 -3.44 6.77 16.23
N PRO A 89 -3.33 5.99 17.33
CA PRO A 89 -2.28 6.17 18.35
C PRO A 89 -0.85 5.98 17.80
N PHE A 90 0.11 6.81 18.22
CA PHE A 90 1.50 6.70 17.75
C PHE A 90 2.13 5.31 18.00
N SER A 91 1.78 4.68 19.13
CA SER A 91 2.18 3.31 19.49
C SER A 91 1.80 2.26 18.44
N ASP A 92 0.75 2.54 17.66
CA ASP A 92 0.14 1.57 16.75
C ASP A 92 0.73 1.67 15.33
N THR A 93 1.72 2.53 15.10
CA THR A 93 2.37 2.72 13.79
C THR A 93 2.79 1.39 13.15
N ILE A 94 3.42 0.49 13.94
CA ILE A 94 3.83 -0.83 13.45
C ILE A 94 2.62 -1.74 13.21
N LYS A 95 1.62 -1.72 14.11
CA LYS A 95 0.36 -2.47 13.99
C LYS A 95 -0.36 -2.11 12.68
N ILE A 96 -0.57 -0.82 12.41
CA ILE A 96 -1.23 -0.31 11.20
C ILE A 96 -0.47 -0.76 9.95
N GLY A 97 0.86 -0.63 9.93
CA GLY A 97 1.65 -1.08 8.78
C GLY A 97 1.57 -2.59 8.53
N LYS A 98 1.52 -3.41 9.58
CA LYS A 98 1.32 -4.86 9.46
C LYS A 98 -0.10 -5.21 9.01
N LEU A 99 -1.12 -4.53 9.53
CA LEU A 99 -2.51 -4.69 9.08
C LEU A 99 -2.66 -4.34 7.60
N ALA A 100 -2.02 -3.27 7.12
CA ALA A 100 -2.06 -2.88 5.71
C ALA A 100 -1.53 -3.99 4.79
N VAL A 101 -0.50 -4.74 5.20
CA VAL A 101 -0.01 -5.90 4.43
C VAL A 101 -0.92 -7.12 4.60
N GLY A 102 -1.39 -7.36 5.83
CA GLY A 102 -2.26 -8.49 6.15
C GLY A 102 -3.61 -8.45 5.44
N THR A 103 -4.14 -7.26 5.14
CA THR A 103 -5.39 -7.07 4.39
C THR A 103 -5.19 -6.90 2.89
N GLY A 104 -3.94 -6.83 2.42
CA GLY A 104 -3.63 -6.62 1.00
C GLY A 104 -3.77 -5.17 0.52
N TRP A 105 -4.01 -4.22 1.43
CA TRP A 105 -3.96 -2.79 1.13
C TRP A 105 -2.59 -2.41 0.51
N VAL A 106 -1.54 -2.91 1.15
CA VAL A 106 -0.15 -2.87 0.66
C VAL A 106 0.29 -4.28 0.31
N ILE A 107 0.76 -4.47 -0.91
CA ILE A 107 1.32 -5.75 -1.38
C ILE A 107 2.83 -5.56 -1.50
N LEU A 108 3.62 -6.40 -0.83
CA LEU A 108 5.07 -6.38 -0.87
C LEU A 108 5.59 -7.22 -2.03
N TYR A 109 6.20 -6.59 -3.03
CA TYR A 109 6.76 -7.25 -4.19
C TYR A 109 7.96 -6.51 -4.75
N LYS A 110 8.63 -7.14 -5.71
CA LYS A 110 9.60 -6.51 -6.61
C LYS A 110 9.36 -6.95 -8.06
N VAL A 111 9.73 -6.08 -8.99
CA VAL A 111 9.83 -6.36 -10.42
C VAL A 111 11.28 -6.05 -10.81
N GLU A 112 11.99 -7.07 -11.29
CA GLU A 112 13.37 -6.96 -11.74
C GLU A 112 13.41 -7.45 -13.19
N ASP A 113 13.77 -6.56 -14.11
CA ASP A 113 13.77 -6.80 -15.56
C ASP A 113 12.47 -7.46 -16.07
N GLY A 114 11.33 -6.92 -15.62
CA GLY A 114 9.98 -7.40 -15.97
C GLY A 114 9.51 -8.62 -15.17
N ILE A 115 10.35 -9.25 -14.35
CA ILE A 115 10.00 -10.45 -13.58
C ILE A 115 9.44 -10.07 -12.22
N PHE A 116 8.14 -10.30 -12.03
CA PHE A 116 7.41 -10.03 -10.79
C PHE A 116 7.59 -11.14 -9.75
N ARG A 117 7.94 -10.76 -8.51
CA ARG A 117 8.01 -11.67 -7.36
C ARG A 117 7.39 -11.05 -6.13
N LEU A 118 6.53 -11.79 -5.44
CA LEU A 118 6.09 -11.43 -4.10
C LEU A 118 7.25 -11.58 -3.11
N THR A 119 7.20 -10.83 -2.02
CA THR A 119 8.28 -10.78 -1.01
C THR A 119 7.72 -10.83 0.40
N SER A 120 8.52 -11.34 1.34
CA SER A 120 8.29 -11.25 2.79
C SER A 120 6.87 -11.73 3.20
N ALA A 121 6.13 -10.90 3.94
CA ALA A 121 4.81 -11.25 4.43
C ALA A 121 3.78 -11.48 3.32
N SER A 122 3.85 -10.75 2.20
CA SER A 122 2.92 -10.98 1.08
C SER A 122 3.16 -12.33 0.42
N GLU A 123 4.42 -12.74 0.24
CA GLU A 123 4.72 -14.11 -0.23
C GLU A 123 4.19 -15.16 0.75
N SER A 124 4.41 -14.96 2.05
CA SER A 124 3.92 -15.88 3.09
C SER A 124 2.40 -16.00 3.11
N ILE A 125 1.69 -14.89 2.92
CA ILE A 125 0.22 -14.85 2.84
C ILE A 125 -0.27 -15.58 1.59
N ALA A 126 0.36 -15.34 0.44
CA ALA A 126 -0.01 -16.00 -0.81
C ALA A 126 0.10 -17.53 -0.73
N ARG A 127 1.12 -18.06 -0.03
CA ARG A 127 1.26 -19.51 0.21
C ARG A 127 0.25 -20.09 1.20
N ARG A 128 -0.22 -19.29 2.16
CA ARG A 128 -1.19 -19.73 3.19
C ARG A 128 -2.65 -19.53 2.78
N GLY A 129 -2.91 -18.65 1.81
CA GLY A 129 -4.16 -18.56 1.08
C GLY A 129 -5.15 -17.49 1.52
N ASN A 130 -4.95 -16.74 2.61
CA ASN A 130 -6.00 -15.85 3.12
C ASN A 130 -5.49 -14.46 3.53
N LEU A 131 -6.05 -13.42 2.90
CA LEU A 131 -5.99 -12.04 3.38
C LEU A 131 -6.97 -11.84 4.54
N LYS A 132 -6.64 -10.95 5.46
CA LYS A 132 -7.59 -10.41 6.42
C LYS A 132 -8.63 -9.53 5.71
N PRO A 133 -9.87 -9.44 6.23
CA PRO A 133 -10.83 -8.45 5.76
C PRO A 133 -10.27 -7.03 5.82
N LEU A 134 -10.44 -6.24 4.75
CA LEU A 134 -9.94 -4.87 4.67
C LEU A 134 -10.51 -3.98 5.78
N ARG A 135 -11.74 -4.27 6.22
CA ARG A 135 -12.40 -3.59 7.34
C ARG A 135 -11.53 -3.55 8.61
N GLU A 136 -10.77 -4.61 8.91
CA GLU A 136 -9.86 -4.63 10.08
C GLU A 136 -8.81 -3.52 10.01
N TYR A 137 -8.35 -3.15 8.82
CA TYR A 137 -7.42 -2.04 8.63
C TYR A 137 -8.13 -0.69 8.68
N LEU A 138 -9.28 -0.55 8.02
CA LEU A 138 -9.98 0.74 7.91
C LEU A 138 -10.50 1.25 9.27
N MET A 139 -11.03 0.36 10.11
CA MET A 139 -11.65 0.74 11.40
C MET A 139 -10.64 1.19 12.47
N GLU A 140 -9.36 0.94 12.26
CA GLU A 140 -8.28 1.35 13.16
C GLU A 140 -7.81 2.80 12.92
N GLN A 141 -8.48 3.54 12.03
CA GLN A 141 -8.02 4.85 11.56
C GLN A 141 -9.17 5.86 11.51
N GLY A 142 -9.07 6.95 12.26
CA GLY A 142 -10.10 8.00 12.30
C GLY A 142 -10.35 8.71 10.96
N ARG A 143 -9.41 8.65 10.01
CA ARG A 143 -9.62 9.21 8.65
C ARG A 143 -10.73 8.52 7.86
N PHE A 144 -11.21 7.36 8.29
CA PHE A 144 -12.32 6.64 7.66
C PHE A 144 -13.63 6.73 8.46
N LYS A 145 -13.75 7.63 9.44
CA LYS A 145 -14.93 7.73 10.32
C LYS A 145 -16.29 7.88 9.61
N ASN A 146 -16.30 8.43 8.38
CA ASN A 146 -17.52 8.63 7.59
C ASN A 146 -17.63 7.66 6.40
N ILE A 147 -16.76 6.64 6.30
CA ILE A 147 -16.81 5.70 5.18
C ILE A 147 -18.09 4.87 5.25
N THR A 148 -18.76 4.68 4.11
CA THR A 148 -20.00 3.88 4.04
C THR A 148 -19.71 2.39 3.81
N GLU A 149 -20.70 1.53 4.09
CA GLU A 149 -20.59 0.09 3.79
C GLU A 149 -20.40 -0.18 2.29
N GLU A 150 -21.05 0.60 1.44
CA GLU A 150 -20.87 0.53 -0.01
C GLU A 150 -19.42 0.82 -0.41
N GLN A 151 -18.82 1.86 0.16
CA GLN A 151 -17.41 2.23 -0.09
C GLN A 151 -16.43 1.19 0.47
N ILE A 152 -16.72 0.61 1.64
CA ILE A 152 -15.92 -0.50 2.19
C ILE A 152 -15.94 -1.70 1.23
N ASN A 153 -17.11 -2.06 0.71
CA ASN A 153 -17.26 -3.17 -0.24
C ASN A 153 -16.56 -2.88 -1.58
N GLU A 154 -16.66 -1.65 -2.09
CA GLU A 154 -15.91 -1.22 -3.27
C GLU A 154 -14.40 -1.37 -3.06
N LEU A 155 -13.87 -0.86 -1.94
CA LEU A 155 -12.45 -0.97 -1.60
C LEU A 155 -12.01 -2.43 -1.41
N GLN A 156 -12.83 -3.28 -0.79
CA GLN A 156 -12.55 -4.70 -0.65
C GLN A 156 -12.45 -5.38 -2.01
N GLY A 157 -13.38 -5.09 -2.92
CA GLY A 157 -13.35 -5.60 -4.30
C GLY A 157 -12.10 -5.12 -5.05
N TRP A 158 -11.74 -3.84 -4.90
CA TRP A 158 -10.54 -3.27 -5.50
C TRP A 158 -9.25 -3.91 -4.98
N VAL A 159 -9.13 -4.12 -3.66
CA VAL A 159 -7.99 -4.81 -3.04
C VAL A 159 -7.91 -6.26 -3.51
N ASN A 160 -9.04 -6.99 -3.53
CA ASN A 160 -9.08 -8.38 -3.99
C ASN A 160 -8.63 -8.50 -5.45
N ALA A 161 -9.08 -7.59 -6.31
CA ALA A 161 -8.67 -7.56 -7.72
C ALA A 161 -7.17 -7.27 -7.89
N ARG A 162 -6.60 -6.34 -7.10
CA ARG A 162 -5.16 -6.07 -7.08
C ARG A 162 -4.35 -7.27 -6.59
N TRP A 163 -4.81 -7.92 -5.53
CA TRP A 163 -4.19 -9.11 -4.97
C TRP A 163 -4.17 -10.25 -5.99
N LYS A 164 -5.32 -10.55 -6.61
CA LYS A 164 -5.43 -11.58 -7.65
C LYS A 164 -4.45 -11.33 -8.80
N ARG A 165 -4.37 -10.10 -9.32
CA ARG A 165 -3.38 -9.74 -10.36
C ARG A 165 -1.94 -9.98 -9.92
N CYS A 166 -1.62 -9.77 -8.65
CA CYS A 166 -0.28 -10.06 -8.15
C CYS A 166 0.00 -11.57 -8.08
N LEU A 167 -1.00 -12.37 -7.67
CA LEU A 167 -0.88 -13.84 -7.67
C LEU A 167 -0.67 -14.38 -9.09
N ASP A 168 -1.47 -13.93 -10.05
CA ASP A 168 -1.38 -14.36 -11.46
C ASP A 168 -0.01 -14.06 -12.10
N ARG A 169 0.70 -13.05 -11.58
CA ARG A 169 2.03 -12.62 -12.07
C ARG A 169 3.21 -13.22 -11.32
N ALA A 170 3.00 -13.73 -10.10
CA ALA A 170 4.09 -14.13 -9.21
C ALA A 170 4.71 -15.46 -9.67
N VAL A 171 5.99 -15.41 -10.06
CA VAL A 171 6.73 -16.60 -10.52
C VAL A 171 7.25 -17.47 -9.37
N ASN A 172 7.03 -17.06 -8.12
CA ASN A 172 7.58 -17.71 -6.93
C ASN A 172 6.50 -18.29 -6.02
N LEU A 173 5.29 -18.52 -6.51
CA LEU A 173 4.24 -19.21 -5.76
C LEU A 173 4.15 -20.66 -6.23
#